data_AF-A0A0S8KD13-F1
#
_entry.id   AF-A0A0S8KD13-F1
#
_cell.length_a   1.000
_cell.length_b   1.000
_cell.length_c   1.000
_cell.angle_alpha   90.00
_cell.angle_beta   90.00
_cell.angle_gamma   90.00
#
_symmetry.space_group_name_H-M   'P 1'
#
loop_
_entity.id
_entity.type
_entity.pdbx_description
1 polymer ?
#
loop_
_entity_poly.entity_id
_entity_poly.type
_entity_poly.pdbx_seq_one_letter_code
_entity_poly.pdbx_strand_id
1 'polypeptide(L)'
;MTTSKRKGQKRRAMSQALRNNLLKEKIHVPPGRLVQYLEALRGARHIFPISQEQAIFVGLMEKWRKVKDQKTVVYVSRIEETGSFPTTVSFGVLGSDWPGMSDSCIGVLHQRGWNVDFAKGMVVEQRGQQLGVVIMAVVVTTAEELNRLSQEKDSLVEALSKASIGSLAKAYLIARESRRLETYSRVIEAIEKQCPPEDLEALLGRRGEVVMFFASRPEEYIHERDIKDLVEQIITNYHFLQRVRESGGRPQVRIKNLKTVREHLTGITLAGYDREISLNDCLDAIEHAVPGFKRKFNKEFTTPDGITVYRLEITDKRDRALSREQIRHIRKALLQMATSKKFQRAKWTEATGGFEHYARAIIPFLLKEFRSSNIPQVYLSVGKATDFFLEFKIIIILSGTRPTQERDILKCVEALDSVSGLSVLSTNPPRIMGDEGINIINVRADLDVFADRQRIYENIKDQLGQVIGQFRDFDEGIRILETKKLGEVREHFRRTREDLVREFYYRLEDFYRVSASVEELVQQIRMGIRSLRRLAKSQAPFYIEGKNVRFGKGAGERMSTLICIGFDPKSPAFTGCLGILSDYEVTMSKVEREEATVLLIQLTKDGVGLEAAKLRQVLRELRETLASCVMRD
;
A
#
# COMPACT_ATOMS: atom_id res chain seq x y z
N MET A 1 -23.10 -66.26 26.73
CA MET A 1 -21.95 -66.53 25.82
C MET A 1 -22.15 -66.09 24.35
N THR A 2 -23.30 -65.57 23.93
CA THR A 2 -23.63 -65.28 22.51
C THR A 2 -23.31 -63.86 22.02
N THR A 3 -23.14 -62.88 22.91
CA THR A 3 -22.83 -61.47 22.57
C THR A 3 -21.34 -61.19 22.31
N SER A 4 -20.44 -61.95 22.95
CA SER A 4 -18.98 -61.82 22.77
C SER A 4 -18.51 -62.34 21.39
N LYS A 5 -19.03 -63.50 20.94
CA LYS A 5 -18.73 -64.06 19.61
C LYS A 5 -19.19 -63.14 18.46
N ARG A 6 -20.37 -62.51 18.56
CA ARG A 6 -20.88 -61.55 17.55
C ARG A 6 -20.05 -60.26 17.45
N LYS A 7 -19.53 -59.73 18.57
CA LYS A 7 -18.63 -58.56 18.56
C LYS A 7 -17.25 -58.89 17.95
N GLY A 8 -16.73 -60.09 18.20
CA GLY A 8 -15.48 -60.58 17.59
C GLY A 8 -15.58 -60.80 16.08
N GLN A 9 -16.71 -61.33 15.60
CA GLN A 9 -16.96 -61.56 14.17
C GLN A 9 -17.13 -60.26 13.37
N LYS A 10 -17.87 -59.27 13.91
CA LYS A 10 -17.99 -57.94 13.28
C LYS A 10 -16.66 -57.18 13.22
N ARG A 11 -15.83 -57.26 14.26
CA ARG A 11 -14.49 -56.63 14.27
C ARG A 11 -13.54 -57.26 13.23
N ARG A 12 -13.60 -58.59 13.03
CA ARG A 12 -12.81 -59.28 12.01
C ARG A 12 -13.29 -58.94 10.58
N ALA A 13 -14.60 -58.91 10.34
CA ALA A 13 -15.16 -58.57 9.03
C ALA A 13 -14.87 -57.11 8.61
N MET A 14 -14.98 -56.16 9.55
CA MET A 14 -14.67 -54.75 9.30
C MET A 14 -13.17 -54.51 9.04
N SER A 15 -12.29 -55.28 9.70
CA SER A 15 -10.84 -55.27 9.46
C SER A 15 -10.48 -55.85 8.08
N GLN A 16 -11.17 -56.90 7.63
CA GLN A 16 -10.95 -57.51 6.31
C GLN A 16 -11.40 -56.58 5.18
N ALA A 17 -12.59 -55.98 5.28
CA ALA A 17 -13.12 -55.07 4.27
C ALA A 17 -12.25 -53.80 4.12
N LEU A 18 -11.79 -53.23 5.24
CA LEU A 18 -10.87 -52.10 5.22
C LEU A 18 -9.54 -52.46 4.56
N ARG A 19 -8.95 -53.62 4.91
CA ARG A 19 -7.72 -54.09 4.27
C ARG A 19 -7.90 -54.32 2.77
N ASN A 20 -9.02 -54.91 2.36
CA ASN A 20 -9.32 -55.12 0.95
C ASN A 20 -9.47 -53.79 0.19
N ASN A 21 -10.07 -52.77 0.80
CA ASN A 21 -10.17 -51.45 0.18
C ASN A 21 -8.81 -50.74 0.13
N LEU A 22 -8.00 -50.80 1.19
CA LEU A 22 -6.63 -50.24 1.17
C LEU A 22 -5.77 -50.89 0.08
N LEU A 23 -5.90 -52.21 -0.12
CA LEU A 23 -5.22 -52.92 -1.20
C LEU A 23 -5.69 -52.50 -2.59
N LYS A 24 -6.99 -52.27 -2.78
CA LYS A 24 -7.54 -51.73 -4.05
C LYS A 24 -6.94 -50.35 -4.37
N GLU A 25 -6.80 -49.49 -3.36
CA GLU A 25 -6.19 -48.17 -3.50
C GLU A 25 -4.66 -48.20 -3.54
N LYS A 26 -4.03 -49.39 -3.52
CA LYS A 26 -2.56 -49.59 -3.48
C LYS A 26 -1.87 -48.93 -2.28
N ILE A 27 -2.59 -48.74 -1.17
CA ILE A 27 -2.07 -48.14 0.06
C ILE A 27 -1.63 -49.25 1.02
N HIS A 28 -0.34 -49.29 1.32
CA HIS A 28 0.20 -50.22 2.31
C HIS A 28 0.37 -49.55 3.68
N VAL A 29 -0.38 -50.02 4.69
CA VAL A 29 -0.30 -49.50 6.06
C VAL A 29 0.13 -50.62 7.01
N PRO A 30 1.24 -50.47 7.75
CA PRO A 30 1.64 -51.43 8.77
C PRO A 30 0.53 -51.65 9.81
N PRO A 31 0.29 -52.89 10.29
CA PRO A 31 -0.81 -53.20 11.21
C PRO A 31 -0.85 -52.34 12.48
N GLY A 32 0.30 -52.00 13.06
CA GLY A 32 0.38 -51.13 14.25
C GLY A 32 -0.08 -49.70 13.98
N ARG A 33 0.31 -49.10 12.84
CA ARG A 33 -0.15 -47.77 12.43
C ARG A 33 -1.63 -47.76 12.05
N LEU A 34 -2.13 -48.85 11.46
CA LEU A 34 -3.55 -48.98 11.13
C LEU A 34 -4.44 -48.91 12.38
N VAL A 35 -4.02 -49.52 13.50
CA VAL A 35 -4.74 -49.42 14.78
C VAL A 35 -4.75 -47.98 15.28
N GLN A 36 -3.59 -47.31 15.28
CA GLN A 36 -3.47 -45.91 15.69
C GLN A 36 -4.37 -44.97 14.85
N TYR A 37 -4.39 -45.12 13.52
CA TYR A 37 -5.25 -44.32 12.65
C TYR A 37 -6.74 -44.60 12.86
N LEU A 38 -7.12 -45.84 13.15
CA LEU A 38 -8.50 -46.19 13.48
C LEU A 38 -8.93 -45.66 14.85
N GLU A 39 -8.02 -45.58 15.81
CA GLU A 39 -8.26 -44.93 17.10
C GLU A 39 -8.41 -43.42 16.93
N ALA A 40 -7.56 -42.77 16.14
CA ALA A 40 -7.71 -41.35 15.79
C ALA A 40 -9.05 -41.07 15.10
N LEU A 41 -9.46 -41.91 14.14
CA LEU A 41 -10.77 -41.82 13.47
C LEU A 41 -11.94 -41.98 14.46
N ARG A 42 -11.82 -42.90 15.42
CA ARG A 42 -12.84 -43.06 16.48
C ARG A 42 -12.87 -41.86 17.41
N GLY A 43 -11.72 -41.30 17.77
CA GLY A 43 -11.59 -40.07 18.55
C GLY A 43 -12.32 -38.90 17.88
N ALA A 44 -12.08 -38.69 16.58
CA ALA A 44 -12.79 -37.67 15.80
C ALA A 44 -14.32 -37.90 15.77
N ARG A 45 -14.79 -39.15 15.83
CA ARG A 45 -16.22 -39.51 15.91
C ARG A 45 -16.83 -39.39 17.30
N HIS A 46 -16.03 -39.27 18.36
CA HIS A 46 -16.55 -38.94 19.69
C HIS A 46 -17.06 -37.50 19.78
N ILE A 47 -16.45 -36.57 19.02
CA ILE A 47 -16.85 -35.16 18.95
C ILE A 47 -18.26 -35.01 18.35
N PHE A 48 -18.59 -35.84 17.36
CA PHE A 48 -19.91 -35.83 16.73
C PHE A 48 -20.41 -37.27 16.45
N PRO A 49 -21.21 -37.85 17.38
CA PRO A 49 -21.68 -39.24 17.28
C PRO A 49 -22.59 -39.49 16.07
N ILE A 50 -22.53 -40.71 15.52
CA ILE A 50 -23.37 -41.14 14.39
C ILE A 50 -24.86 -41.05 14.71
N SER A 51 -25.26 -41.31 15.96
CA SER A 51 -26.66 -41.17 16.38
C SER A 51 -27.17 -39.73 16.26
N GLN A 52 -26.32 -38.75 16.58
CA GLN A 52 -26.64 -37.33 16.43
C GLN A 52 -26.73 -36.94 14.96
N GLU A 53 -25.78 -37.40 14.14
CA GLU A 53 -25.81 -37.23 12.67
C GLU A 53 -27.15 -37.74 12.08
N GLN A 54 -27.56 -38.96 12.45
CA GLN A 54 -28.80 -39.58 12.00
C GLN A 54 -30.04 -38.81 12.47
N ALA A 55 -30.04 -38.33 13.72
CA ALA A 55 -31.15 -37.54 14.26
C ALA A 55 -31.35 -36.22 13.49
N ILE A 56 -30.25 -35.53 13.16
CA ILE A 56 -30.30 -34.29 12.37
C ILE A 56 -30.84 -34.60 10.97
N PHE A 57 -30.33 -35.63 10.32
CA PHE A 57 -30.79 -36.03 8.99
C PHE A 57 -32.31 -36.30 8.98
N VAL A 58 -32.80 -37.16 9.89
CA VAL A 58 -34.23 -37.47 10.00
C VAL A 58 -35.05 -36.21 10.28
N GLY A 59 -34.56 -35.33 11.18
CA GLY A 59 -35.21 -34.07 11.49
C GLY A 59 -35.33 -33.12 10.29
N LEU A 60 -34.28 -33.02 9.47
CA LEU A 60 -34.30 -32.23 8.23
C LEU A 60 -35.32 -32.78 7.23
N MET A 61 -35.31 -34.09 7.00
CA MET A 61 -36.23 -34.75 6.07
C MET A 61 -37.70 -34.56 6.49
N GLU A 62 -38.00 -34.72 7.78
CA GLU A 62 -39.36 -34.57 8.29
C GLU A 62 -39.85 -33.13 8.21
N LYS A 63 -38.98 -32.15 8.50
CA LYS A 63 -39.31 -30.73 8.32
C LYS A 63 -39.55 -30.39 6.86
N TRP A 64 -38.70 -30.85 5.95
CA TRP A 64 -38.87 -30.60 4.51
C TRP A 64 -40.16 -31.20 3.97
N ARG A 65 -40.53 -32.41 4.44
CA ARG A 65 -41.80 -33.06 4.08
C ARG A 65 -43.03 -32.25 4.51
N LYS A 66 -42.96 -31.57 5.66
CA LYS A 66 -44.08 -30.80 6.24
C LYS A 66 -44.26 -29.43 5.60
N VAL A 67 -43.18 -28.81 5.11
CA VAL A 67 -43.23 -27.45 4.58
C VAL A 67 -43.30 -27.50 3.06
N LYS A 68 -44.51 -27.43 2.50
CA LYS A 68 -44.75 -27.52 1.05
C LYS A 68 -44.11 -26.38 0.23
N ASP A 69 -43.87 -25.22 0.85
CA ASP A 69 -43.43 -24.00 0.15
C ASP A 69 -41.95 -23.62 0.41
N GLN A 70 -41.26 -24.29 1.34
CA GLN A 70 -39.85 -24.00 1.63
C GLN A 70 -38.93 -24.85 0.74
N LYS A 71 -38.15 -24.18 -0.11
CA LYS A 71 -37.10 -24.81 -0.92
C LYS A 71 -35.90 -25.29 -0.10
N THR A 72 -35.81 -24.85 1.15
CA THR A 72 -34.66 -25.06 2.03
C THR A 72 -35.10 -25.21 3.48
N VAL A 73 -34.48 -26.13 4.21
CA VAL A 73 -34.65 -26.32 5.65
C VAL A 73 -33.31 -26.21 6.34
N VAL A 74 -33.26 -25.41 7.40
CA VAL A 74 -32.08 -25.32 8.28
C VAL A 74 -32.44 -25.85 9.67
N TYR A 75 -31.52 -26.61 10.25
CA TYR A 75 -31.56 -27.14 11.59
C TYR A 75 -30.34 -26.62 12.35
N VAL A 76 -30.55 -26.24 13.60
CA VAL A 76 -29.49 -25.97 14.57
C VAL A 76 -29.83 -26.75 15.82
N SER A 77 -28.86 -27.47 16.39
CA SER A 77 -29.08 -28.15 17.67
C SER A 77 -29.42 -27.15 18.77
N ARG A 78 -30.11 -27.63 19.80
CA ARG A 78 -30.36 -26.82 20.99
C ARG A 78 -29.02 -26.39 21.59
N ILE A 79 -28.90 -25.11 21.89
CA ILE A 79 -27.79 -24.54 22.65
C ILE A 79 -28.27 -24.48 24.09
N GLU A 80 -27.64 -25.23 24.98
CA GLU A 80 -27.98 -25.25 26.41
C GLU A 80 -27.00 -24.33 27.15
N GLU A 81 -27.52 -23.28 27.79
CA GLU A 81 -26.72 -22.23 28.44
C GLU A 81 -25.93 -22.73 29.66
N THR A 82 -26.32 -23.88 30.21
CA THR A 82 -25.64 -24.57 31.31
C THR A 82 -25.10 -25.91 30.82
N GLY A 83 -23.81 -25.97 30.49
CA GLY A 83 -23.18 -27.17 29.95
C GLY A 83 -21.73 -27.34 30.40
N SER A 84 -21.27 -28.59 30.45
CA SER A 84 -19.86 -28.93 30.55
C SER A 84 -19.17 -28.65 29.21
N PHE A 85 -18.03 -27.95 29.24
CA PHE A 85 -17.20 -27.72 28.06
C PHE A 85 -16.11 -28.82 27.94
N PRO A 86 -15.69 -29.19 26.73
CA PRO A 86 -16.18 -28.70 25.42
C PRO A 86 -17.57 -29.25 25.07
N THR A 87 -18.36 -28.47 24.34
CA THR A 87 -19.69 -28.87 23.84
C THR A 87 -19.77 -28.68 22.32
N THR A 88 -20.54 -29.53 21.64
CA THR A 88 -20.66 -29.51 20.18
C THR A 88 -21.99 -28.90 19.75
N VAL A 89 -21.94 -27.83 18.96
CA VAL A 89 -23.13 -27.24 18.33
C VAL A 89 -23.16 -27.64 16.87
N SER A 90 -24.31 -28.14 16.42
CA SER A 90 -24.47 -28.76 15.11
C SER A 90 -25.51 -28.06 14.25
N PHE A 91 -25.20 -27.97 12.97
CA PHE A 91 -25.98 -27.33 11.93
C PHE A 91 -26.34 -28.37 10.89
N GLY A 92 -27.56 -28.33 10.38
CA GLY A 92 -28.03 -29.18 9.31
C GLY A 92 -28.70 -28.30 8.26
N VAL A 93 -28.40 -28.52 6.99
CA VAL A 93 -29.02 -27.79 5.88
C VAL A 93 -29.49 -28.79 4.84
N LEU A 94 -30.72 -28.63 4.39
CA LEU A 94 -31.32 -29.43 3.32
C LEU A 94 -31.93 -28.49 2.29
N GLY A 95 -31.64 -28.70 1.01
CA GLY A 95 -32.21 -27.95 -0.11
C GLY A 95 -32.03 -28.68 -1.43
N SER A 96 -32.43 -28.06 -2.54
CA SER A 96 -32.10 -28.59 -3.87
C SER A 96 -30.60 -28.71 -4.04
N ASP A 97 -30.12 -29.85 -4.57
CA ASP A 97 -28.69 -30.06 -4.78
C ASP A 97 -28.12 -29.13 -5.86
N TRP A 98 -26.90 -28.64 -5.66
CA TRP A 98 -26.17 -27.86 -6.66
C TRP A 98 -24.65 -27.84 -6.38
N PRO A 99 -23.80 -27.69 -7.43
CA PRO A 99 -22.35 -27.67 -7.26
C PRO A 99 -21.86 -26.49 -6.40
N GLY A 100 -21.31 -26.79 -5.22
CA GLY A 100 -20.80 -25.79 -4.27
C GLY A 100 -21.71 -25.54 -3.06
N MET A 101 -22.81 -26.28 -2.90
CA MET A 101 -23.70 -26.16 -1.73
C MET A 101 -22.95 -26.35 -0.41
N SER A 102 -22.12 -27.38 -0.30
CA SER A 102 -21.29 -27.63 0.90
C SER A 102 -20.32 -26.48 1.17
N ASP A 103 -19.63 -26.01 0.14
CA ASP A 103 -18.62 -24.94 0.26
C ASP A 103 -19.27 -23.64 0.71
N SER A 104 -20.46 -23.33 0.18
CA SER A 104 -21.22 -22.16 0.58
C SER A 104 -21.67 -22.23 2.05
N CYS A 105 -22.18 -23.38 2.49
CA CYS A 105 -22.61 -23.59 3.88
C CYS A 105 -21.43 -23.54 4.86
N ILE A 106 -20.30 -24.18 4.54
CA ILE A 106 -19.08 -24.15 5.36
C ILE A 106 -18.52 -22.72 5.40
N GLY A 107 -18.53 -22.02 4.26
CA GLY A 107 -18.08 -20.64 4.15
C GLY A 107 -18.81 -19.67 5.09
N VAL A 108 -20.11 -19.88 5.34
CA VAL A 108 -20.89 -19.07 6.30
C VAL A 108 -20.34 -19.19 7.74
N LEU A 109 -19.85 -20.36 8.14
CA LEU A 109 -19.24 -20.57 9.46
C LEU A 109 -17.84 -19.94 9.52
N HIS A 110 -17.02 -20.17 8.48
CA HIS A 110 -15.66 -19.62 8.40
C HIS A 110 -15.64 -18.08 8.37
N GLN A 111 -16.59 -17.44 7.68
CA GLN A 111 -16.71 -15.97 7.66
C GLN A 111 -16.96 -15.37 9.04
N ARG A 112 -17.57 -16.14 9.96
CA ARG A 112 -17.77 -15.75 11.36
C ARG A 112 -16.64 -16.21 12.27
N GLY A 113 -15.57 -16.79 11.73
CA GLY A 113 -14.40 -17.23 12.49
C GLY A 113 -14.60 -18.55 13.25
N TRP A 114 -15.61 -19.34 12.90
CA TRP A 114 -15.81 -20.67 13.47
C TRP A 114 -15.06 -21.71 12.65
N ASN A 115 -14.25 -22.54 13.32
CA ASN A 115 -13.68 -23.73 12.71
C ASN A 115 -14.73 -24.85 12.67
N VAL A 116 -14.78 -25.59 11.56
CA VAL A 116 -15.73 -26.71 11.39
C VAL A 116 -15.03 -28.02 11.74
N ASP A 117 -15.34 -28.57 12.91
CA ASP A 117 -14.75 -29.83 13.42
C ASP A 117 -15.34 -31.08 12.75
N PHE A 118 -16.58 -30.98 12.25
CA PHE A 118 -17.23 -32.03 11.50
C PHE A 118 -18.01 -31.45 10.33
N ALA A 119 -17.87 -32.06 9.15
CA ALA A 119 -18.72 -31.77 8.00
C ALA A 119 -19.05 -33.07 7.26
N LYS A 120 -20.30 -33.19 6.80
CA LYS A 120 -20.76 -34.27 5.93
C LYS A 120 -21.75 -33.73 4.92
N GLY A 121 -21.40 -33.85 3.64
CA GLY A 121 -22.30 -33.65 2.51
C GLY A 121 -22.86 -34.98 2.01
N MET A 122 -24.13 -35.00 1.61
CA MET A 122 -24.74 -36.14 0.92
C MET A 122 -25.85 -35.66 -0.01
N VAL A 123 -26.13 -36.44 -1.06
CA VAL A 123 -27.26 -36.22 -1.96
C VAL A 123 -28.27 -37.34 -1.75
N VAL A 124 -29.54 -36.98 -1.64
CA VAL A 124 -30.64 -37.93 -1.50
C VAL A 124 -31.73 -37.63 -2.51
N GLU A 125 -32.31 -38.68 -3.08
CA GLU A 125 -33.44 -38.55 -4.00
C GLU A 125 -34.76 -38.70 -3.25
N GLN A 126 -35.65 -37.72 -3.41
CA GLN A 126 -37.00 -37.73 -2.84
C GLN A 126 -37.98 -37.14 -3.83
N ARG A 127 -39.06 -37.88 -4.12
CA ARG A 127 -40.13 -37.45 -5.05
C ARG A 127 -39.60 -36.94 -6.40
N GLY A 128 -38.56 -37.58 -6.93
CA GLY A 128 -37.92 -37.20 -8.20
C GLY A 128 -37.06 -35.93 -8.15
N GLN A 129 -36.78 -35.38 -6.97
CA GLN A 129 -35.85 -34.27 -6.77
C GLN A 129 -34.58 -34.75 -6.08
N GLN A 130 -33.42 -34.27 -6.56
CA GLN A 130 -32.16 -34.41 -5.84
C GLN A 130 -32.02 -33.32 -4.79
N LEU A 131 -31.92 -33.75 -3.54
CA LEU A 131 -31.74 -32.88 -2.39
C LEU A 131 -30.32 -33.01 -1.86
N GLY A 132 -29.64 -31.89 -1.72
CA GLY A 132 -28.36 -31.82 -1.02
C GLY A 132 -28.61 -31.68 0.48
N VAL A 133 -27.85 -32.43 1.27
CA VAL A 133 -27.85 -32.35 2.73
C VAL A 133 -26.43 -32.09 3.22
N VAL A 134 -26.26 -31.02 3.99
CA VAL A 134 -24.98 -30.62 4.59
C VAL A 134 -25.15 -30.60 6.11
N ILE A 135 -24.43 -31.45 6.82
CA ILE A 135 -24.37 -31.48 8.29
C ILE A 135 -23.00 -30.98 8.71
N MET A 136 -22.96 -30.01 9.61
CA MET A 136 -21.74 -29.40 10.13
C MET A 136 -21.79 -29.36 11.65
N ALA A 137 -20.64 -29.38 12.31
CA ALA A 137 -20.55 -29.16 13.74
C ALA A 137 -19.32 -28.33 14.09
N VAL A 138 -19.47 -27.49 15.11
CA VAL A 138 -18.42 -26.67 15.71
C VAL A 138 -18.27 -27.07 17.17
N VAL A 139 -17.04 -27.18 17.64
CA VAL A 139 -16.73 -27.41 19.05
C VAL A 139 -16.54 -26.07 19.74
N VAL A 140 -17.33 -25.87 20.78
CA VAL A 140 -17.29 -24.72 21.66
C VAL A 140 -16.57 -25.12 22.93
N THR A 141 -15.51 -24.40 23.27
CA THR A 141 -14.63 -24.74 24.40
C THR A 141 -14.85 -23.85 25.62
N THR A 142 -15.53 -22.71 25.45
CA THR A 142 -15.79 -21.75 26.53
C THR A 142 -17.25 -21.28 26.55
N ALA A 143 -17.69 -20.78 27.72
CA ALA A 143 -19.02 -20.18 27.86
C ALA A 143 -19.17 -18.89 27.04
N GLU A 144 -18.08 -18.13 26.85
CA GLU A 144 -18.08 -16.92 26.02
C GLU A 144 -18.35 -17.26 24.54
N GLU A 145 -17.65 -18.27 24.01
CA GLU A 145 -17.90 -18.78 22.65
C GLU A 145 -19.35 -19.29 22.50
N LEU A 146 -19.87 -19.98 23.51
CA LEU A 146 -21.25 -20.48 23.48
C LEU A 146 -22.27 -19.34 23.45
N ASN A 147 -22.07 -18.31 24.27
CA ASN A 147 -22.91 -17.11 24.29
C ASN A 147 -22.83 -16.37 22.96
N ARG A 148 -21.64 -16.22 22.39
CA ARG A 148 -21.44 -15.61 21.08
C ARG A 148 -22.19 -16.38 19.99
N LEU A 149 -22.06 -17.70 19.95
CA LEU A 149 -22.76 -18.54 18.98
C LEU A 149 -24.28 -18.49 19.17
N SER A 150 -24.75 -18.44 20.42
CA SER A 150 -26.17 -18.30 20.76
C SER A 150 -26.75 -16.98 20.25
N GLN A 151 -26.03 -15.86 20.42
CA GLN A 151 -26.40 -14.55 19.91
C GLN A 151 -26.39 -14.51 18.37
N GLU A 152 -25.46 -15.20 17.73
CA GLU A 152 -25.34 -15.25 16.26
C GLU A 152 -26.36 -16.21 15.60
N LYS A 153 -27.04 -17.08 16.38
CA LYS A 153 -27.83 -18.23 15.90
C LYS A 153 -28.82 -17.89 14.79
N ASP A 154 -29.68 -16.90 14.99
CA ASP A 154 -30.74 -16.60 14.02
C ASP A 154 -30.15 -16.03 12.72
N SER A 155 -29.11 -15.20 12.84
CA SER A 155 -28.36 -14.71 11.68
C SER A 155 -27.62 -15.83 10.94
N LEU A 156 -27.15 -16.85 11.67
CA LEU A 156 -26.51 -18.05 11.12
C LEU A 156 -27.53 -18.88 10.33
N VAL A 157 -28.72 -19.11 10.90
CA VAL A 157 -29.81 -19.82 10.23
C VAL A 157 -30.20 -19.13 8.93
N GLU A 158 -30.38 -17.82 8.96
CA GLU A 158 -30.72 -17.04 7.76
C GLU A 158 -29.61 -17.10 6.71
N ALA A 159 -28.35 -16.93 7.12
CA ALA A 159 -27.20 -17.00 6.23
C ALA A 159 -27.03 -18.38 5.60
N LEU A 160 -27.18 -19.47 6.38
CA LEU A 160 -27.14 -20.84 5.88
C LEU A 160 -28.28 -21.14 4.92
N SER A 161 -29.49 -20.66 5.23
CA SER A 161 -30.65 -20.78 4.35
C SER A 161 -30.36 -20.12 3.00
N LYS A 162 -29.92 -18.86 3.03
CA LYS A 162 -29.53 -18.11 1.81
C LYS A 162 -28.39 -18.78 1.07
N ALA A 163 -27.35 -19.23 1.74
CA ALA A 163 -26.18 -19.88 1.16
C ALA A 163 -26.60 -21.11 0.33
N SER A 164 -27.45 -21.95 0.92
CA SER A 164 -27.85 -23.23 0.34
C SER A 164 -28.79 -23.15 -0.88
N ILE A 165 -29.38 -21.99 -1.16
CA ILE A 165 -30.19 -21.79 -2.38
C ILE A 165 -29.25 -21.66 -3.57
N GLY A 166 -29.24 -22.68 -4.44
CA GLY A 166 -28.40 -22.72 -5.63
C GLY A 166 -28.77 -21.69 -6.69
N SER A 167 -27.74 -21.20 -7.39
CA SER A 167 -27.90 -20.48 -8.66
C SER A 167 -26.65 -20.67 -9.51
N LEU A 168 -26.78 -20.56 -10.83
CA LEU A 168 -25.63 -20.60 -11.74
C LEU A 168 -24.59 -19.53 -11.38
N ALA A 169 -25.03 -18.34 -10.96
CA ALA A 169 -24.14 -17.27 -10.53
C ALA A 169 -23.30 -17.66 -9.31
N LYS A 170 -23.91 -18.30 -8.29
CA LYS A 170 -23.17 -18.74 -7.09
C LYS A 170 -22.17 -19.85 -7.40
N ALA A 171 -22.59 -20.87 -8.15
CA ALA A 171 -21.70 -21.95 -8.57
C ALA A 171 -20.49 -21.40 -9.33
N TYR A 172 -20.72 -20.44 -10.23
CA TYR A 172 -19.65 -19.75 -10.94
C TYR A 172 -18.71 -18.97 -10.02
N LEU A 173 -19.24 -18.21 -9.04
CA LEU A 173 -18.42 -17.46 -8.09
C LEU A 173 -17.55 -18.37 -7.20
N ILE A 174 -18.09 -19.49 -6.70
CA ILE A 174 -17.32 -20.46 -5.91
C ILE A 174 -16.22 -21.08 -6.76
N ALA A 175 -16.55 -21.56 -7.96
CA ALA A 175 -15.56 -22.15 -8.86
C ALA A 175 -14.48 -21.15 -9.30
N ARG A 176 -14.79 -19.86 -9.35
CA ARG A 176 -13.83 -18.78 -9.59
C ARG A 176 -12.86 -18.67 -8.40
N GLU A 177 -13.36 -18.45 -7.19
CA GLU A 177 -12.49 -18.33 -6.01
C GLU A 177 -11.66 -19.60 -5.73
N SER A 178 -12.19 -20.79 -5.99
CA SER A 178 -11.42 -22.04 -5.88
C SER A 178 -10.21 -22.06 -6.83
N ARG A 179 -10.37 -21.62 -8.08
CA ARG A 179 -9.26 -21.54 -9.05
C ARG A 179 -8.24 -20.48 -8.64
N ARG A 180 -8.71 -19.34 -8.12
CA ARG A 180 -7.83 -18.31 -7.56
C ARG A 180 -6.97 -18.85 -6.43
N LEU A 181 -7.57 -19.58 -5.49
CA LEU A 181 -6.87 -20.22 -4.38
C LEU A 181 -5.87 -21.27 -4.85
N GLU A 182 -6.21 -22.07 -5.86
CA GLU A 182 -5.26 -23.01 -6.47
C GLU A 182 -4.04 -22.27 -7.05
N THR A 183 -4.28 -21.19 -7.80
CA THR A 183 -3.21 -20.36 -8.37
C THR A 183 -2.35 -19.73 -7.28
N TYR A 184 -2.98 -19.24 -6.22
CA TYR A 184 -2.33 -18.69 -5.03
C TYR A 184 -1.41 -19.73 -4.37
N SER A 185 -1.90 -20.94 -4.10
CA SER A 185 -1.10 -22.02 -3.51
C SER A 185 0.10 -22.38 -4.39
N ARG A 186 -0.08 -22.47 -5.71
CA ARG A 186 1.02 -22.75 -6.65
C ARG A 186 2.07 -21.64 -6.67
N VAL A 187 1.65 -20.38 -6.50
CA VAL A 187 2.57 -19.24 -6.37
C VAL A 187 3.36 -19.30 -5.07
N ILE A 188 2.71 -19.61 -3.94
CA ILE A 188 3.38 -19.80 -2.65
C ILE A 188 4.46 -20.87 -2.76
N GLU A 189 4.10 -22.08 -3.22
CA GLU A 189 5.05 -23.19 -3.34
C GLU A 189 6.24 -22.83 -4.23
N ALA A 190 6.03 -22.01 -5.26
CA ALA A 190 7.08 -21.57 -6.16
C ALA A 190 8.00 -20.51 -5.52
N ILE A 191 7.46 -19.64 -4.66
CA ILE A 191 8.22 -18.64 -3.91
C ILE A 191 9.04 -19.31 -2.80
N GLU A 192 8.45 -20.23 -2.04
CA GLU A 192 9.15 -20.99 -0.98
C GLU A 192 10.39 -21.71 -1.51
N LYS A 193 10.37 -22.16 -2.78
CA LYS A 193 11.50 -22.83 -3.44
C LYS A 193 12.58 -21.87 -3.96
N GLN A 194 12.26 -20.60 -4.16
CA GLN A 194 13.13 -19.61 -4.83
C GLN A 194 13.71 -18.54 -3.90
N CYS A 195 13.08 -18.32 -2.75
CA CYS A 195 13.45 -17.25 -1.82
C CYS A 195 14.09 -17.81 -0.54
N PRO A 196 15.05 -17.08 0.07
CA PRO A 196 15.63 -17.47 1.34
C PRO A 196 14.60 -17.36 2.48
N PRO A 197 14.76 -18.13 3.57
CA PRO A 197 13.82 -18.14 4.70
C PRO A 197 13.56 -16.75 5.32
N GLU A 198 14.58 -15.88 5.33
CA GLU A 198 14.48 -14.50 5.84
C GLU A 198 13.47 -13.62 5.10
N ASP A 199 13.24 -13.88 3.80
CA ASP A 199 12.29 -13.12 2.98
C ASP A 199 10.85 -13.68 3.05
N LEU A 200 10.68 -14.93 3.50
CA LEU A 200 9.40 -15.64 3.39
C LEU A 200 8.30 -14.99 4.24
N GLU A 201 8.60 -14.48 5.43
CA GLU A 201 7.58 -13.81 6.24
C GLU A 201 7.06 -12.54 5.55
N ALA A 202 7.95 -11.75 4.95
CA ALA A 202 7.58 -10.53 4.23
C ALA A 202 6.85 -10.81 2.91
N LEU A 203 7.08 -11.97 2.29
CA LEU A 203 6.40 -12.38 1.06
C LEU A 203 5.07 -13.09 1.32
N LEU A 204 5.04 -14.03 2.27
CA LEU A 204 3.97 -15.02 2.47
C LEU A 204 3.14 -14.79 3.73
N GLY A 205 3.61 -13.96 4.66
CA GLY A 205 2.90 -13.65 5.90
C GLY A 205 1.52 -13.04 5.64
N ARG A 206 0.72 -12.85 6.70
CA ARG A 206 -0.67 -12.34 6.58
C ARG A 206 -0.79 -10.97 5.89
N ARG A 207 0.28 -10.18 5.91
CA ARG A 207 0.41 -8.88 5.23
C ARG A 207 1.50 -8.89 4.15
N GLY A 208 1.93 -10.08 3.76
CA GLY A 208 3.01 -10.24 2.79
C GLY A 208 2.60 -9.83 1.38
N GLU A 209 3.61 -9.62 0.54
CA GLU A 209 3.41 -9.16 -0.85
C GLU A 209 2.49 -10.09 -1.64
N VAL A 210 2.52 -11.42 -1.43
CA VAL A 210 1.65 -12.36 -2.16
C VAL A 210 0.17 -12.11 -1.85
N VAL A 211 -0.18 -11.94 -0.57
CA VAL A 211 -1.56 -11.68 -0.15
C VAL A 211 -2.06 -10.37 -0.74
N MET A 212 -1.27 -9.31 -0.63
CA MET A 212 -1.60 -7.99 -1.19
C MET A 212 -1.67 -8.02 -2.72
N PHE A 213 -0.81 -8.81 -3.35
CA PHE A 213 -0.77 -8.97 -4.80
C PHE A 213 -2.06 -9.58 -5.30
N PHE A 214 -2.47 -10.70 -4.71
CA PHE A 214 -3.71 -11.37 -5.08
C PHE A 214 -4.90 -10.50 -4.71
N ALA A 215 -5.02 -9.98 -3.49
CA ALA A 215 -6.18 -9.19 -3.07
C ALA A 215 -6.45 -7.95 -3.96
N SER A 216 -5.40 -7.37 -4.55
CA SER A 216 -5.49 -6.13 -5.33
C SER A 216 -5.74 -6.30 -6.83
N ARG A 217 -5.76 -7.54 -7.35
CA ARG A 217 -5.85 -7.82 -8.80
C ARG A 217 -7.15 -8.51 -9.19
N PRO A 218 -7.69 -8.23 -10.38
CA PRO A 218 -8.85 -8.94 -10.88
C PRO A 218 -8.45 -10.38 -11.24
N GLU A 219 -9.44 -11.26 -11.26
CA GLU A 219 -9.22 -12.69 -11.51
C GLU A 219 -8.64 -12.95 -12.89
N GLU A 220 -9.16 -12.23 -13.87
CA GLU A 220 -8.75 -12.31 -15.27
C GLU A 220 -7.25 -12.01 -15.37
N TYR A 221 -6.72 -11.11 -14.54
CA TYR A 221 -5.29 -10.83 -14.50
C TYR A 221 -4.50 -12.04 -13.98
N ILE A 222 -4.97 -12.65 -12.89
CA ILE A 222 -4.29 -13.79 -12.24
C ILE A 222 -4.27 -15.02 -13.16
N HIS A 223 -5.39 -15.33 -13.81
CA HIS A 223 -5.52 -16.55 -14.61
C HIS A 223 -4.94 -16.47 -16.02
N GLU A 224 -4.87 -15.29 -16.62
CA GLU A 224 -4.31 -15.16 -17.96
C GLU A 224 -2.77 -15.26 -17.99
N ARG A 225 -2.11 -15.29 -16.83
CA ARG A 225 -0.64 -15.26 -16.70
C ARG A 225 -0.09 -16.57 -16.19
N ASP A 226 1.09 -16.91 -16.67
CA ASP A 226 1.84 -18.06 -16.16
C ASP A 226 2.27 -17.84 -14.70
N ILE A 227 2.26 -18.92 -13.91
CA ILE A 227 2.70 -18.91 -12.51
C ILE A 227 4.09 -18.28 -12.36
N LYS A 228 5.01 -18.61 -13.28
CA LYS A 228 6.37 -18.07 -13.29
C LYS A 228 6.40 -16.55 -13.40
N ASP A 229 5.57 -15.97 -14.27
CA ASP A 229 5.52 -14.51 -14.43
C ASP A 229 4.85 -13.84 -13.22
N LEU A 230 3.85 -14.47 -12.59
CA LEU A 230 3.25 -13.97 -11.35
C LEU A 230 4.28 -13.95 -10.20
N VAL A 231 5.00 -15.06 -10.02
CA VAL A 231 6.08 -15.18 -9.02
C VAL A 231 7.17 -14.13 -9.26
N GLU A 232 7.63 -14.00 -10.52
CA GLU A 232 8.64 -13.01 -10.88
C GLU A 232 8.18 -11.58 -10.59
N GLN A 233 6.91 -11.26 -10.85
CA GLN A 233 6.35 -9.94 -10.55
C GLN A 233 6.32 -9.67 -9.04
N ILE A 234 5.85 -10.62 -8.24
CA ILE A 234 5.77 -10.49 -6.78
C ILE A 234 7.17 -10.28 -6.17
N ILE A 235 8.11 -11.15 -6.54
CA ILE A 235 9.50 -11.07 -6.06
C ILE A 235 10.16 -9.75 -6.52
N THR A 236 9.90 -9.33 -7.77
CA THR A 236 10.43 -8.05 -8.27
C THR A 236 9.90 -6.88 -7.46
N ASN A 237 8.60 -6.84 -7.16
CA ASN A 237 7.99 -5.78 -6.37
C ASN A 237 8.63 -5.73 -4.98
N TYR A 238 8.73 -6.87 -4.29
CA TYR A 238 9.34 -6.96 -2.97
C TYR A 238 10.79 -6.42 -2.97
N HIS A 239 11.65 -6.90 -3.86
CA HIS A 239 13.03 -6.41 -3.93
C HIS A 239 13.13 -4.95 -4.37
N PHE A 240 12.21 -4.47 -5.21
CA PHE A 240 12.19 -3.06 -5.61
C PHE A 240 11.88 -2.17 -4.41
N LEU A 241 10.93 -2.55 -3.56
CA LEU A 241 10.65 -1.81 -2.32
C LEU A 241 11.90 -1.72 -1.43
N GLN A 242 12.59 -2.83 -1.18
CA GLN A 242 13.79 -2.83 -0.36
C GLN A 242 14.91 -1.97 -0.95
N ARG A 243 15.21 -2.15 -2.25
CA ARG A 243 16.25 -1.36 -2.92
C ARG A 243 15.94 0.13 -2.93
N VAL A 244 14.68 0.54 -3.09
CA VAL A 244 14.31 1.97 -3.02
C VAL A 244 14.55 2.52 -1.60
N ARG A 245 14.24 1.74 -0.55
CA ARG A 245 14.50 2.14 0.85
C ARG A 245 15.99 2.32 1.10
N GLU A 246 16.76 1.28 0.80
CA GLU A 246 18.20 1.24 1.07
C GLU A 246 18.96 2.31 0.26
N SER A 247 18.58 2.51 -1.00
CA SER A 247 19.23 3.47 -1.90
C SER A 247 18.87 4.94 -1.68
N GLY A 248 18.04 5.27 -0.69
CA GLY A 248 17.59 6.65 -0.49
C GLY A 248 16.76 7.18 -1.66
N GLY A 249 15.93 6.32 -2.27
CA GLY A 249 14.95 6.70 -3.28
C GLY A 249 15.35 6.44 -4.72
N ARG A 250 16.44 5.70 -4.98
CA ARG A 250 16.86 5.46 -6.37
C ARG A 250 15.77 4.67 -7.11
N PRO A 251 15.29 5.16 -8.26
CA PRO A 251 14.24 4.49 -9.03
C PRO A 251 14.71 3.13 -9.54
N GLN A 252 13.85 2.12 -9.41
CA GLN A 252 14.10 0.75 -9.88
C GLN A 252 13.20 0.45 -11.07
N VAL A 253 13.77 -0.01 -12.20
CA VAL A 253 13.02 -0.25 -13.45
C VAL A 253 13.29 -1.64 -14.01
N ARG A 254 12.23 -2.45 -14.12
CA ARG A 254 12.24 -3.73 -14.83
C ARG A 254 11.26 -3.67 -16.00
N ILE A 255 11.73 -4.04 -17.19
CA ILE A 255 10.90 -4.13 -18.39
C ILE A 255 11.12 -5.50 -19.01
N LYS A 256 10.05 -6.25 -19.22
CA LYS A 256 10.11 -7.60 -19.76
C LYS A 256 8.86 -7.88 -20.60
N ASN A 257 9.04 -8.58 -21.72
CA ASN A 257 7.91 -9.11 -22.48
C ASN A 257 7.31 -10.31 -21.77
N LEU A 258 5.98 -10.35 -21.70
CA LEU A 258 5.23 -11.47 -21.13
C LEU A 258 4.15 -11.92 -22.11
N LYS A 259 3.87 -13.21 -22.09
CA LYS A 259 2.79 -13.78 -22.89
C LYS A 259 1.64 -14.12 -21.95
N THR A 260 0.46 -13.63 -22.28
CA THR A 260 -0.78 -14.07 -21.63
C THR A 260 -1.46 -15.11 -22.51
N VAL A 261 -2.53 -15.70 -22.01
CA VAL A 261 -3.40 -16.59 -22.81
C VAL A 261 -3.94 -15.87 -24.06
N ARG A 262 -4.06 -14.53 -24.03
CA ARG A 262 -4.69 -13.74 -25.09
C ARG A 262 -3.72 -12.94 -25.96
N GLU A 263 -2.66 -12.39 -25.35
CA GLU A 263 -1.85 -11.35 -25.97
C GLU A 263 -0.36 -11.52 -25.64
N HIS A 264 0.50 -10.87 -26.43
CA HIS A 264 1.93 -10.74 -26.14
C HIS A 264 2.22 -9.28 -25.82
N LEU A 265 2.61 -9.02 -24.57
CA LEU A 265 2.68 -7.68 -23.98
C LEU A 265 4.11 -7.34 -23.57
N THR A 266 4.34 -6.06 -23.29
CA THR A 266 5.51 -5.60 -22.52
C THR A 266 5.06 -5.11 -21.15
N GLY A 267 5.57 -5.75 -20.11
CA GLY A 267 5.36 -5.38 -18.71
C GLY A 267 6.48 -4.48 -18.22
N ILE A 268 6.12 -3.33 -17.66
CA ILE A 268 7.01 -2.35 -17.06
C ILE A 268 6.67 -2.29 -15.57
N THR A 269 7.66 -2.55 -14.72
CA THR A 269 7.58 -2.31 -13.28
C THR A 269 8.56 -1.19 -12.93
N LEU A 270 8.06 -0.15 -12.29
CA LEU A 270 8.83 1.00 -11.82
C LEU A 270 8.55 1.21 -10.34
N ALA A 271 9.59 1.39 -9.52
CA ALA A 271 9.44 1.78 -8.13
C ALA A 271 10.30 2.99 -7.79
N GLY A 272 9.84 3.82 -6.88
CA GLY A 272 10.57 4.98 -6.33
C GLY A 272 9.70 5.74 -5.33
N TYR A 273 10.17 6.87 -4.82
CA TYR A 273 9.35 7.67 -3.91
C TYR A 273 8.14 8.29 -4.61
N ASP A 274 6.99 8.26 -3.95
CA ASP A 274 5.71 8.76 -4.50
C ASP A 274 5.79 10.23 -4.91
N ARG A 275 6.56 11.01 -4.15
CA ARG A 275 6.84 12.43 -4.43
C ARG A 275 7.71 12.68 -5.66
N GLU A 276 8.37 11.64 -6.20
CA GLU A 276 9.30 11.74 -7.33
C GLU A 276 8.74 11.12 -8.62
N ILE A 277 7.74 10.24 -8.52
CA ILE A 277 7.22 9.47 -9.65
C ILE A 277 5.69 9.49 -9.66
N SER A 278 5.09 10.03 -10.72
CA SER A 278 3.66 9.89 -10.99
C SER A 278 3.40 9.00 -12.21
N LEU A 279 2.20 8.41 -12.27
CA LEU A 279 1.75 7.65 -13.43
C LEU A 279 1.83 8.47 -14.73
N ASN A 280 1.44 9.75 -14.69
CA ASN A 280 1.43 10.60 -15.89
C ASN A 280 2.84 10.79 -16.44
N ASP A 281 3.81 11.10 -15.58
CA ASP A 281 5.20 11.25 -16.02
C ASP A 281 5.74 9.94 -16.64
N CYS A 282 5.34 8.79 -16.08
CA CYS A 282 5.73 7.50 -16.63
C CYS A 282 5.17 7.31 -18.04
N LEU A 283 3.90 7.65 -18.25
CA LEU A 283 3.23 7.53 -19.53
C LEU A 283 3.85 8.49 -20.56
N ASP A 284 4.16 9.72 -20.18
CA ASP A 284 4.79 10.72 -21.05
C ASP A 284 6.21 10.27 -21.44
N ALA A 285 6.98 9.75 -20.49
CA ALA A 285 8.31 9.18 -20.75
C ALA A 285 8.24 7.95 -21.68
N ILE A 286 7.20 7.12 -21.56
CA ILE A 286 6.97 5.98 -22.46
C ILE A 286 6.55 6.48 -23.84
N GLU A 287 5.64 7.46 -23.94
CA GLU A 287 5.15 8.02 -25.20
C GLU A 287 6.30 8.64 -26.00
N HIS A 288 7.22 9.34 -25.32
CA HIS A 288 8.42 9.88 -25.95
C HIS A 288 9.32 8.78 -26.54
N ALA A 289 9.44 7.65 -25.85
CA ALA A 289 10.27 6.53 -26.30
C ALA A 289 9.58 5.63 -27.36
N VAL A 290 8.26 5.47 -27.26
CA VAL A 290 7.42 4.64 -28.14
C VAL A 290 6.08 5.35 -28.39
N PRO A 291 6.04 6.24 -29.40
CA PRO A 291 4.83 6.99 -29.70
C PRO A 291 3.66 6.10 -30.13
N GLY A 292 2.47 6.41 -29.61
CA GLY A 292 1.22 5.71 -29.88
C GLY A 292 1.15 4.32 -29.26
N PHE A 293 1.85 4.08 -28.14
CA PHE A 293 1.70 2.82 -27.42
C PHE A 293 0.26 2.67 -26.90
N LYS A 294 -0.20 1.43 -26.77
CA LYS A 294 -1.52 1.13 -26.21
C LYS A 294 -1.37 0.59 -24.80
N ARG A 295 -1.99 1.26 -23.83
CA ARG A 295 -2.08 0.80 -22.44
C ARG A 295 -3.14 -0.30 -22.31
N LYS A 296 -2.74 -1.49 -21.87
CA LYS A 296 -3.62 -2.65 -21.65
C LYS A 296 -3.98 -2.83 -20.18
N PHE A 297 -3.02 -2.59 -19.29
CA PHE A 297 -3.23 -2.68 -17.86
C PHE A 297 -2.33 -1.69 -17.11
N ASN A 298 -2.82 -1.16 -15.99
CA ASN A 298 -1.99 -0.48 -15.02
C ASN A 298 -2.44 -0.80 -13.59
N LYS A 299 -1.48 -0.93 -12.68
CA LYS A 299 -1.69 -1.02 -11.25
C LYS A 299 -0.68 -0.16 -10.53
N GLU A 300 -1.13 0.48 -9.46
CA GLU A 300 -0.33 1.31 -8.59
C GLU A 300 -0.50 0.79 -7.15
N PHE A 301 0.59 0.82 -6.40
CA PHE A 301 0.60 0.52 -4.98
C PHE A 301 1.61 1.43 -4.28
N THR A 302 1.19 2.08 -3.19
CA THR A 302 2.06 2.96 -2.39
C THR A 302 2.14 2.42 -0.98
N THR A 303 3.36 2.26 -0.46
CA THR A 303 3.60 1.82 0.91
C THR A 303 3.39 2.96 1.91
N PRO A 304 3.17 2.67 3.20
CA PRO A 304 3.01 3.71 4.22
C PRO A 304 4.21 4.66 4.37
N ASP A 305 5.41 4.20 4.02
CA ASP A 305 6.66 4.97 4.00
C ASP A 305 6.89 5.76 2.70
N GLY A 306 5.90 5.82 1.81
CA GLY A 306 5.89 6.70 0.64
C GLY A 306 6.65 6.17 -0.57
N ILE A 307 6.81 4.85 -0.71
CA ILE A 307 7.36 4.22 -1.91
C ILE A 307 6.20 3.72 -2.78
N THR A 308 6.18 4.15 -4.05
CA THR A 308 5.17 3.73 -5.01
C THR A 308 5.76 2.76 -6.03
N VAL A 309 5.02 1.68 -6.30
CA VAL A 309 5.29 0.72 -7.36
C VAL A 309 4.20 0.85 -8.43
N TYR A 310 4.63 1.16 -9.66
CA TYR A 310 3.81 1.16 -10.85
C TYR A 310 4.06 -0.11 -11.66
N ARG A 311 2.98 -0.81 -11.98
CA ARG A 311 2.96 -1.90 -12.96
C ARG A 311 2.16 -1.43 -14.17
N LEU A 312 2.81 -1.30 -15.31
CA LEU A 312 2.17 -1.02 -16.61
C LEU A 312 2.34 -2.21 -17.53
N GLU A 313 1.31 -2.51 -18.30
CA GLU A 313 1.40 -3.47 -19.40
C GLU A 313 0.88 -2.83 -20.66
N ILE A 314 1.72 -2.83 -21.68
CA ILE A 314 1.54 -2.06 -22.89
C ILE A 314 1.86 -2.90 -24.13
N THR A 315 1.41 -2.40 -25.27
CA THR A 315 1.76 -2.90 -26.61
C THR A 315 2.15 -1.72 -27.50
N ASP A 316 2.84 -2.00 -28.61
CA ASP A 316 3.04 -1.00 -29.65
C ASP A 316 1.70 -0.61 -30.31
N LYS A 317 1.73 0.40 -31.19
CA LYS A 317 0.55 0.82 -31.96
C LYS A 317 -0.10 -0.28 -32.81
N ARG A 318 0.60 -1.41 -33.04
CA ARG A 318 0.18 -2.57 -33.82
C ARG A 318 -0.21 -3.77 -32.94
N ASP A 319 -0.45 -3.56 -31.64
CA ASP A 319 -0.80 -4.59 -30.65
C ASP A 319 0.26 -5.70 -30.50
N ARG A 320 1.55 -5.36 -30.65
CA ARG A 320 2.67 -6.28 -30.43
C ARG A 320 3.49 -5.89 -29.22
N ALA A 321 4.15 -6.87 -28.60
CA ALA A 321 5.16 -6.62 -27.59
C ALA A 321 6.32 -5.79 -28.17
N LEU A 322 6.90 -4.96 -27.32
CA LEU A 322 7.98 -4.05 -27.69
C LEU A 322 9.28 -4.80 -28.01
N SER A 323 10.05 -4.24 -28.94
CA SER A 323 11.38 -4.73 -29.27
C SER A 323 12.38 -4.46 -28.15
N ARG A 324 13.50 -5.19 -28.14
CA ARG A 324 14.59 -4.95 -27.17
C ARG A 324 15.14 -3.53 -27.23
N GLU A 325 15.12 -2.90 -28.40
CA GLU A 325 15.56 -1.53 -28.58
C GLU A 325 14.60 -0.53 -27.93
N GLN A 326 13.30 -0.67 -28.20
CA GLN A 326 12.26 0.14 -27.57
C GLN A 326 12.29 0.00 -26.04
N ILE A 327 12.48 -1.22 -25.53
CA ILE A 327 12.64 -1.48 -24.10
C ILE A 327 13.84 -0.70 -23.51
N ARG A 328 14.98 -0.65 -24.20
CA ARG A 328 16.14 0.12 -23.75
C ARG A 328 15.84 1.62 -23.72
N HIS A 329 15.15 2.15 -24.74
CA HIS A 329 14.77 3.56 -24.80
C HIS A 329 13.81 3.93 -23.67
N ILE A 330 12.78 3.12 -23.42
CA ILE A 330 11.86 3.34 -22.29
C ILE A 330 12.61 3.33 -20.96
N ARG A 331 13.48 2.33 -20.73
CA ARG A 331 14.26 2.28 -19.48
C ARG A 331 15.08 3.56 -19.28
N LYS A 332 15.74 4.05 -20.34
CA LYS A 332 16.51 5.30 -20.28
C LYS A 332 15.61 6.50 -19.96
N ALA A 333 14.48 6.63 -20.65
CA ALA A 333 13.52 7.72 -20.45
C ALA A 333 12.96 7.74 -19.01
N LEU A 334 12.55 6.59 -18.48
CA LEU A 334 12.03 6.48 -17.10
C LEU A 334 13.08 6.85 -16.05
N LEU A 335 14.32 6.39 -16.21
CA LEU A 335 15.41 6.74 -15.29
C LEU A 335 15.77 8.23 -15.37
N GLN A 336 15.79 8.80 -16.58
CA GLN A 336 16.05 10.23 -16.78
C GLN A 336 14.94 11.09 -16.17
N MET A 337 13.67 10.73 -16.38
CA MET A 337 12.51 11.38 -15.81
C MET A 337 12.61 11.44 -14.27
N ALA A 338 12.82 10.29 -13.62
CA ALA A 338 12.91 10.22 -12.16
C ALA A 338 14.12 11.02 -11.62
N THR A 339 15.27 10.98 -12.31
CA THR A 339 16.47 11.71 -11.88
C THR A 339 16.32 13.23 -12.08
N SER A 340 15.68 13.66 -13.17
CA SER A 340 15.49 15.07 -13.51
C SER A 340 14.62 15.80 -12.49
N LYS A 341 13.57 15.16 -11.95
CA LYS A 341 12.72 15.73 -10.90
C LYS A 341 13.46 15.94 -9.59
N LYS A 342 14.28 14.96 -9.18
CA LYS A 342 15.14 15.08 -8.00
C LYS A 342 16.11 16.26 -8.13
N PHE A 343 16.67 16.45 -9.32
CA PHE A 343 17.59 17.55 -9.61
C PHE A 343 16.90 18.93 -9.72
N GLN A 344 15.72 19.00 -10.36
CA GLN A 344 14.93 20.23 -10.42
C GLN A 344 14.54 20.71 -9.01
N ARG A 345 14.18 19.79 -8.12
CA ARG A 345 13.86 20.09 -6.72
C ARG A 345 15.07 20.62 -5.96
N ALA A 346 16.25 19.99 -6.11
CA ALA A 346 17.49 20.48 -5.52
C ALA A 346 17.86 21.89 -6.02
N LYS A 347 17.77 22.11 -7.35
CA LYS A 347 18.00 23.44 -7.95
C LYS A 347 16.99 24.49 -7.49
N TRP A 348 15.72 24.12 -7.33
CA TRP A 348 14.69 25.05 -6.84
C TRP A 348 14.99 25.51 -5.41
N THR A 349 15.37 24.58 -4.54
CA THR A 349 15.82 24.86 -3.17
C THR A 349 17.03 25.80 -3.13
N GLU A 350 18.01 25.63 -4.03
CA GLU A 350 19.13 26.56 -4.15
C GLU A 350 18.69 27.95 -4.64
N ALA A 351 17.73 28.01 -5.58
CA ALA A 351 17.28 29.25 -6.22
C ALA A 351 16.34 30.12 -5.36
N THR A 352 15.64 29.56 -4.36
CA THR A 352 14.64 30.31 -3.55
C THR A 352 15.17 30.91 -2.23
N GLY A 353 16.48 30.82 -1.95
CA GLY A 353 17.08 31.41 -0.75
C GLY A 353 18.33 30.69 -0.22
N GLY A 354 18.78 29.63 -0.89
CA GLY A 354 19.91 28.83 -0.44
C GLY A 354 19.61 28.01 0.81
N PHE A 355 20.58 27.18 1.19
CA PHE A 355 20.39 26.22 2.29
C PHE A 355 20.07 26.87 3.64
N GLU A 356 20.44 28.13 3.90
CA GLU A 356 20.13 28.75 5.19
C GLU A 356 18.63 28.93 5.43
N HIS A 357 17.87 29.23 4.39
CA HIS A 357 16.40 29.28 4.47
C HIS A 357 15.82 27.88 4.69
N TYR A 358 16.40 26.88 4.00
CA TYR A 358 16.05 25.47 4.16
C TYR A 358 16.33 24.96 5.60
N ALA A 359 17.46 25.34 6.18
CA ALA A 359 17.87 25.02 7.54
C ALA A 359 16.93 25.63 8.59
N ARG A 360 16.52 26.90 8.40
CA ARG A 360 15.56 27.57 9.28
C ARG A 360 14.19 26.89 9.29
N ALA A 361 13.80 26.26 8.19
CA ALA A 361 12.54 25.53 8.09
C ALA A 361 12.61 24.13 8.75
N ILE A 362 13.69 23.36 8.53
CA ILE A 362 13.82 21.97 9.02
C ILE A 362 14.19 21.88 10.51
N ILE A 363 15.09 22.74 10.99
CA ILE A 363 15.65 22.66 12.36
C ILE A 363 14.54 22.67 13.42
N PRO A 364 13.52 23.55 13.36
CA PRO A 364 12.43 23.53 14.34
C PRO A 364 11.69 22.18 14.43
N PHE A 365 11.51 21.47 13.31
CA PHE A 365 10.87 20.16 13.32
C PHE A 365 11.77 19.07 13.88
N LEU A 366 13.06 19.09 13.53
CA LEU A 366 14.06 18.19 14.10
C LEU A 366 14.12 18.35 15.63
N LEU A 367 14.17 19.60 16.12
CA LEU A 367 14.16 19.89 17.56
C LEU A 367 12.86 19.44 18.23
N LYS A 368 11.70 19.69 17.60
CA LYS A 368 10.41 19.26 18.13
C LYS A 368 10.34 17.74 18.28
N GLU A 369 10.78 17.00 17.27
CA GLU A 369 10.78 15.54 17.27
C GLU A 369 11.79 14.98 18.27
N PHE A 370 12.96 15.61 18.37
CA PHE A 370 13.97 15.31 19.37
C PHE A 370 13.40 15.48 20.79
N ARG A 371 12.74 16.61 21.08
CA ARG A 371 12.09 16.87 22.37
C ARG A 371 11.03 15.82 22.74
N SER A 372 10.28 15.33 21.76
CA SER A 372 9.24 14.33 22.02
C SER A 372 9.78 12.91 22.17
N SER A 373 10.86 12.56 21.46
CA SER A 373 11.34 11.17 21.38
C SER A 373 12.60 10.92 22.20
N ASN A 374 13.39 11.96 22.47
CA ASN A 374 14.74 11.92 23.03
C ASN A 374 15.72 11.02 22.25
N ILE A 375 15.42 10.76 20.96
CA ILE A 375 16.27 10.00 20.04
C ILE A 375 17.00 11.01 19.14
N PRO A 376 18.31 10.89 18.90
CA PRO A 376 19.03 11.72 17.94
C PRO A 376 18.32 11.81 16.58
N GLN A 377 18.25 13.01 16.01
CA GLN A 377 17.62 13.24 14.71
C GLN A 377 18.68 13.61 13.69
N VAL A 378 18.71 12.90 12.56
CA VAL A 378 19.63 13.17 11.45
C VAL A 378 18.82 13.48 10.21
N TYR A 379 19.14 14.60 9.58
CA TYR A 379 18.61 14.98 8.28
C TYR A 379 19.72 14.99 7.24
N LEU A 380 19.55 14.21 6.17
CA LEU A 380 20.50 14.05 5.06
C LEU A 380 19.90 14.62 3.77
N SER A 381 20.45 15.73 3.29
CA SER A 381 20.04 16.31 2.00
C SER A 381 21.18 16.33 1.01
N VAL A 382 20.88 16.03 -0.26
CA VAL A 382 21.80 16.30 -1.36
C VAL A 382 21.67 17.79 -1.69
N GLY A 383 22.71 18.56 -1.43
CA GLY A 383 22.79 19.97 -1.82
C GLY A 383 23.10 20.09 -3.31
N LYS A 384 24.20 19.48 -3.75
CA LYS A 384 24.67 19.52 -5.14
C LYS A 384 24.86 18.13 -5.69
N ALA A 385 24.48 17.93 -6.95
CA ALA A 385 24.70 16.68 -7.66
C ALA A 385 25.32 16.95 -9.03
N THR A 386 26.41 16.26 -9.33
CA THR A 386 27.05 16.25 -10.65
C THR A 386 27.21 14.82 -11.14
N ASP A 387 27.81 14.65 -12.32
CA ASP A 387 28.18 13.33 -12.83
C ASP A 387 29.38 12.73 -12.09
N PHE A 388 30.17 13.55 -11.40
CA PHE A 388 31.42 13.14 -10.74
C PHE A 388 31.30 13.03 -9.22
N PHE A 389 30.46 13.84 -8.59
CA PHE A 389 30.32 13.86 -7.14
C PHE A 389 28.91 14.25 -6.69
N LEU A 390 28.59 13.89 -5.45
CA LEU A 390 27.44 14.38 -4.69
C LEU A 390 27.94 15.18 -3.49
N GLU A 391 27.30 16.30 -3.19
CA GLU A 391 27.51 17.03 -1.93
C GLU A 391 26.28 16.88 -1.06
N PHE A 392 26.50 16.32 0.12
CA PHE A 392 25.53 16.15 1.17
C PHE A 392 25.68 17.26 2.19
N LYS A 393 24.55 17.68 2.72
CA LYS A 393 24.49 18.46 3.94
C LYS A 393 23.71 17.67 4.99
N ILE A 394 24.36 17.44 6.11
CA ILE A 394 23.91 16.62 7.21
C ILE A 394 23.62 17.54 8.39
N ILE A 395 22.38 17.52 8.89
CA ILE A 395 22.00 18.22 10.12
C ILE A 395 21.78 17.16 11.20
N ILE A 396 22.43 17.32 12.35
CA ILE A 396 22.34 16.39 13.48
C ILE A 396 21.87 17.15 14.72
N ILE A 397 20.79 16.67 15.33
CA ILE A 397 20.31 17.14 16.64
C ILE A 397 20.70 16.13 17.70
N LEU A 398 21.47 16.59 18.69
CA LEU A 398 21.91 15.82 19.85
C LEU A 398 21.55 16.54 21.15
N SER A 399 21.45 15.80 22.25
CA SER A 399 21.46 16.38 23.59
C SER A 399 22.89 16.60 24.06
N GLY A 400 23.09 17.64 24.87
CA GLY A 400 24.33 17.83 25.62
C GLY A 400 24.91 19.23 25.51
N THR A 401 25.87 19.49 26.39
CA THR A 401 26.58 20.77 26.47
C THR A 401 27.50 20.98 25.27
N ARG A 402 27.87 22.24 25.01
CA ARG A 402 28.76 22.61 23.89
C ARG A 402 30.04 21.76 23.80
N PRO A 403 30.80 21.51 24.88
CA PRO A 403 32.01 20.67 24.80
C PRO A 403 31.72 19.22 24.41
N THR A 404 30.59 18.65 24.87
CA THR A 404 30.16 17.29 24.51
C THR A 404 29.82 17.21 23.03
N GLN A 405 29.06 18.20 22.55
CA GLN A 405 28.65 18.32 21.15
C GLN A 405 29.85 18.51 20.21
N GLU A 406 30.80 19.38 20.59
CA GLU A 406 32.04 19.61 19.84
C GLU A 406 32.90 18.33 19.75
N ARG A 407 32.89 17.48 20.79
CA ARG A 407 33.57 16.19 20.75
C ARG A 407 32.85 15.19 19.84
N ASP A 408 31.53 15.08 19.95
CA ASP A 408 30.77 14.10 19.18
C ASP A 408 30.72 14.47 17.70
N ILE A 409 30.64 15.76 17.36
CA ILE A 409 30.72 16.21 15.98
C ILE A 409 32.10 15.98 15.37
N LEU A 410 33.18 16.16 16.15
CA LEU A 410 34.54 15.87 15.68
C LEU A 410 34.69 14.39 15.35
N LYS A 411 34.19 13.49 16.21
CA LYS A 411 34.17 12.05 15.94
C LYS A 411 33.35 11.70 14.70
N CYS A 412 32.19 12.34 14.50
CA CYS A 412 31.40 12.17 13.28
C CYS A 412 32.18 12.59 12.03
N VAL A 413 32.89 13.72 12.10
CA VAL A 413 33.75 14.21 11.02
C VAL A 413 34.86 13.21 10.73
N GLU A 414 35.59 12.75 11.76
CA GLU A 414 36.66 11.75 11.62
C GLU A 414 36.14 10.43 11.04
N ALA A 415 35.00 9.93 11.51
CA ALA A 415 34.38 8.71 11.01
C ALA A 415 33.97 8.84 9.53
N LEU A 416 33.37 9.97 9.15
CA LEU A 416 32.98 10.23 7.76
C LEU A 416 34.18 10.39 6.83
N ASP A 417 35.21 11.13 7.24
CA ASP A 417 36.42 11.37 6.45
C ASP A 417 37.31 10.13 6.34
N SER A 418 37.14 9.14 7.22
CA SER A 418 37.85 7.86 7.16
C SER A 418 37.38 6.93 6.03
N VAL A 419 36.21 7.19 5.44
CA VAL A 419 35.64 6.37 4.37
C VAL A 419 36.21 6.82 3.02
N SER A 420 36.87 5.89 2.31
CA SER A 420 37.37 6.15 0.96
C SER A 420 36.27 6.67 0.03
N GLY A 421 36.51 7.82 -0.59
CA GLY A 421 35.56 8.50 -1.48
C GLY A 421 34.62 9.48 -0.79
N LEU A 422 34.60 9.56 0.55
CA LEU A 422 33.97 10.66 1.27
C LEU A 422 35.01 11.72 1.65
N SER A 423 34.60 12.98 1.66
CA SER A 423 35.43 14.08 2.15
C SER A 423 34.56 15.11 2.86
N VAL A 424 34.92 15.45 4.10
CA VAL A 424 34.20 16.49 4.85
C VAL A 424 34.65 17.85 4.34
N LEU A 425 33.75 18.57 3.67
CA LEU A 425 34.03 19.90 3.10
C LEU A 425 34.08 20.99 4.16
N SER A 426 33.18 20.92 5.15
CA SER A 426 33.13 21.88 6.25
C SER A 426 32.23 21.38 7.38
N THR A 427 32.49 21.85 8.59
CA THR A 427 31.59 21.70 9.74
C THR A 427 31.32 23.06 10.37
N ASN A 428 30.08 23.30 10.78
CA ASN A 428 29.74 24.49 11.55
C ASN A 428 29.86 24.18 13.06
N PRO A 429 30.37 25.13 13.87
CA PRO A 429 30.32 24.98 15.32
C PRO A 429 28.88 24.70 15.81
N PRO A 430 28.68 23.81 16.80
CA PRO A 430 27.36 23.48 17.30
C PRO A 430 26.62 24.72 17.77
N ARG A 431 25.40 24.91 17.27
CA ARG A 431 24.48 25.93 17.81
C ARG A 431 23.69 25.32 18.94
N ILE A 432 23.91 25.83 20.15
CA ILE A 432 23.25 25.33 21.37
C ILE A 432 21.96 26.13 21.62
N MET A 433 20.85 25.43 21.84
CA MET A 433 19.54 25.96 22.19
C MET A 433 19.00 25.25 23.43
N GLY A 434 19.42 25.70 24.63
CA GLY A 434 19.16 24.98 25.87
C GLY A 434 20.09 23.78 26.00
N ASP A 435 19.54 22.58 26.23
CA ASP A 435 20.29 21.31 26.31
C ASP A 435 20.41 20.60 24.94
N GLU A 436 19.97 21.26 23.87
CA GLU A 436 19.95 20.74 22.50
C GLU A 436 21.03 21.41 21.68
N GLY A 437 21.79 20.63 20.91
CA GLY A 437 22.77 21.15 19.97
C GLY A 437 22.45 20.76 18.54
N ILE A 438 22.56 21.76 17.67
CA ILE A 438 22.37 21.65 16.23
C ILE A 438 23.75 21.64 15.59
N ASN A 439 24.08 20.54 14.92
CA ASN A 439 25.34 20.36 14.20
C ASN A 439 25.08 20.26 12.70
N ILE A 440 25.96 20.84 11.90
CA ILE A 440 25.84 20.81 10.43
C ILE A 440 27.18 20.41 9.82
N ILE A 441 27.18 19.33 9.04
CA ILE A 441 28.35 18.80 8.33
C ILE A 441 28.06 18.83 6.82
N ASN A 442 29.02 19.31 6.04
CA ASN A 442 29.01 19.19 4.59
C ASN A 442 29.97 18.09 4.18
N VAL A 443 29.48 17.13 3.40
CA VAL A 443 30.24 15.96 2.95
C VAL A 443 30.16 15.87 1.44
N ARG A 444 31.28 15.73 0.76
CA ARG A 444 31.34 15.33 -0.65
C ARG A 444 31.52 13.82 -0.72
N ALA A 445 30.86 13.19 -1.68
CA ALA A 445 31.09 11.81 -2.07
C ALA A 445 31.46 11.74 -3.55
N ASP A 446 32.61 11.15 -3.86
CA ASP A 446 33.11 10.99 -5.22
C ASP A 446 32.49 9.74 -5.86
N LEU A 447 31.76 9.94 -6.97
CA LEU A 447 30.95 8.90 -7.60
C LEU A 447 31.77 7.84 -8.35
N ASP A 448 33.06 8.09 -8.57
CA ASP A 448 34.01 7.15 -9.18
C ASP A 448 34.53 6.09 -8.20
N VAL A 449 34.57 6.41 -6.90
CA VAL A 449 34.96 5.47 -5.84
C VAL A 449 33.82 4.53 -5.44
N PHE A 450 32.57 5.02 -5.50
CA PHE A 450 31.40 4.23 -5.10
C PHE A 450 30.75 3.50 -6.29
N ALA A 451 30.51 2.20 -6.13
CA ALA A 451 29.82 1.38 -7.12
C ALA A 451 28.40 1.89 -7.44
N ASP A 452 27.73 2.50 -6.45
CA ASP A 452 26.49 3.23 -6.64
C ASP A 452 26.22 4.23 -5.50
N ARG A 453 25.19 5.05 -5.69
CA ARG A 453 24.74 6.06 -4.72
C ARG A 453 24.14 5.46 -3.45
N GLN A 454 23.68 4.20 -3.46
CA GLN A 454 23.11 3.55 -2.28
C GLN A 454 24.18 3.37 -1.21
N ARG A 455 25.35 2.88 -1.63
CA ARG A 455 26.49 2.66 -0.74
C ARG A 455 26.99 3.94 -0.07
N ILE A 456 26.81 5.09 -0.71
CA ILE A 456 27.15 6.40 -0.14
C ILE A 456 26.26 6.70 1.08
N TYR A 457 24.95 6.56 0.93
CA TYR A 457 24.00 6.80 2.03
C TYR A 457 24.17 5.80 3.17
N GLU A 458 24.36 4.51 2.86
CA GLU A 458 24.63 3.46 3.85
C GLU A 458 25.90 3.76 4.64
N ASN A 459 27.02 4.05 3.94
CA ASN A 459 28.27 4.41 4.62
C ASN A 459 28.10 5.64 5.51
N ILE A 460 27.44 6.70 5.05
CA ILE A 460 27.21 7.89 5.88
C ILE A 460 26.39 7.51 7.12
N LYS A 461 25.30 6.74 6.96
CA LYS A 461 24.45 6.32 8.09
C LYS A 461 25.19 5.43 9.08
N ASP A 462 25.97 4.48 8.59
CA ASP A 462 26.75 3.55 9.41
C ASP A 462 27.82 4.30 10.22
N GLN A 463 28.57 5.21 9.57
CA GLN A 463 29.58 6.02 10.26
C GLN A 463 28.96 6.93 11.32
N LEU A 464 27.85 7.59 11.00
CA LEU A 464 27.13 8.38 11.99
C LEU A 464 26.63 7.50 13.15
N GLY A 465 26.03 6.35 12.84
CA GLY A 465 25.46 5.42 13.83
C GLY A 465 26.50 4.85 14.79
N GLN A 466 27.75 4.66 14.34
CA GLN A 466 28.86 4.26 15.22
C GLN A 466 29.20 5.31 16.28
N VAL A 467 28.99 6.60 15.97
CA VAL A 467 29.35 7.71 16.86
C VAL A 467 28.16 8.12 17.75
N ILE A 468 26.98 8.32 17.16
CA ILE A 468 25.81 8.87 17.87
C ILE A 468 24.79 7.80 18.28
N GLY A 469 25.07 6.53 17.99
CA GLY A 469 24.18 5.41 18.26
C GLY A 469 22.96 5.37 17.33
N GLN A 470 21.87 4.77 17.81
CA GLN A 470 20.62 4.71 17.06
C GLN A 470 20.04 6.12 16.89
N PHE A 471 19.89 6.55 15.64
CA PHE A 471 19.27 7.82 15.30
C PHE A 471 18.10 7.62 14.33
N ARG A 472 17.23 8.62 14.23
CA ARG A 472 16.13 8.62 13.27
C ARG A 472 16.52 9.39 12.00
N ASP A 473 16.34 8.76 10.84
CA ASP A 473 16.41 9.44 9.55
C ASP A 473 15.16 10.30 9.37
N PHE A 474 15.35 11.61 9.43
CA PHE A 474 14.26 12.55 9.38
C PHE A 474 13.62 12.65 7.99
N ASP A 475 14.32 12.33 6.90
CA ASP A 475 13.69 12.28 5.56
C ASP A 475 12.66 11.15 5.49
N GLU A 476 12.95 9.99 6.09
CA GLU A 476 11.97 8.91 6.23
C GLU A 476 10.76 9.32 7.07
N GLY A 477 11.01 10.01 8.20
CA GLY A 477 9.94 10.58 9.03
C GLY A 477 9.06 11.57 8.26
N ILE A 478 9.66 12.45 7.47
CA ILE A 478 8.94 13.37 6.57
C ILE A 478 8.10 12.58 5.57
N ARG A 479 8.65 11.57 4.89
CA ARG A 479 7.91 10.78 3.88
C ARG A 479 6.67 10.11 4.46
N ILE A 480 6.79 9.53 5.65
CA ILE A 480 5.65 8.91 6.37
C ILE A 480 4.59 9.97 6.69
N LEU A 481 5.01 11.11 7.23
CA LEU A 481 4.12 12.22 7.56
C LEU A 481 3.41 12.77 6.32
N GLU A 482 4.16 12.98 5.22
CA GLU A 482 3.62 13.46 3.95
C GLU A 482 2.59 12.50 3.37
N THR A 483 2.84 11.18 3.44
CA THR A 483 1.92 10.14 2.96
C THR A 483 0.63 10.13 3.78
N LYS A 484 0.75 10.20 5.11
CA LYS A 484 -0.40 10.28 6.02
C LYS A 484 -1.24 11.54 5.74
N LYS A 485 -0.57 12.69 5.63
CA LYS A 485 -1.23 13.99 5.42
C LYS A 485 -1.87 14.08 4.04
N LEU A 486 -1.26 13.50 2.99
CA LEU A 486 -1.91 13.34 1.69
C LEU A 486 -3.20 12.51 1.81
N GLY A 487 -3.19 11.43 2.60
CA GLY A 487 -4.40 10.66 2.92
C GLY A 487 -5.52 11.52 3.50
N GLU A 488 -5.19 12.36 4.49
CA GLU A 488 -6.14 13.30 5.12
C GLU A 488 -6.65 14.35 4.11
N VAL A 489 -5.76 14.93 3.30
CA VAL A 489 -6.14 15.88 2.24
C VAL A 489 -7.10 15.24 1.23
N ARG A 490 -6.84 13.99 0.82
CA ARG A 490 -7.66 13.27 -0.18
C ARG A 490 -9.10 13.06 0.24
N GLU A 491 -9.37 12.89 1.53
CA GLU A 491 -10.75 12.76 2.04
C GLU A 491 -11.62 13.97 1.70
N HIS A 492 -11.01 15.15 1.50
CA HIS A 492 -11.71 16.37 1.09
C HIS A 492 -11.97 16.49 -0.42
N PHE A 493 -11.54 15.51 -1.23
CA PHE A 493 -11.60 15.52 -2.71
C PHE A 493 -12.24 14.26 -3.32
N ARG A 494 -13.27 13.69 -2.67
CA ARG A 494 -13.95 12.44 -3.12
C ARG A 494 -14.48 12.43 -4.58
N ARG A 495 -14.69 13.60 -5.20
CA ARG A 495 -15.18 13.73 -6.59
C ARG A 495 -14.11 14.16 -7.60
N THR A 496 -12.86 14.27 -7.17
CA THR A 496 -11.74 14.65 -8.04
C THR A 496 -10.85 13.44 -8.27
N ARG A 497 -10.25 13.34 -9.47
CA ARG A 497 -9.30 12.27 -9.74
C ARG A 497 -8.10 12.37 -8.78
N GLU A 498 -7.71 11.23 -8.23
CA GLU A 498 -6.67 11.11 -7.21
C GLU A 498 -5.30 11.54 -7.72
N ASP A 499 -4.97 11.19 -8.96
CA ASP A 499 -3.74 11.59 -9.65
C ASP A 499 -3.55 13.11 -9.66
N LEU A 500 -4.62 13.85 -9.94
CA LEU A 500 -4.61 15.31 -9.98
C LEU A 500 -4.38 15.92 -8.58
N VAL A 501 -5.04 15.39 -7.54
CA VAL A 501 -4.85 15.89 -6.16
C VAL A 501 -3.41 15.63 -5.72
N ARG A 502 -2.89 14.44 -6.00
CA ARG A 502 -1.52 14.05 -5.69
C ARG A 502 -0.49 14.92 -6.41
N GLU A 503 -0.70 15.20 -7.70
CA GLU A 503 0.17 16.08 -8.48
C GLU A 503 0.25 17.48 -7.88
N PHE A 504 -0.88 18.09 -7.56
CA PHE A 504 -0.90 19.39 -6.89
C PHE A 504 -0.22 19.34 -5.52
N TYR A 505 -0.50 18.30 -4.73
CA TYR A 505 0.10 18.11 -3.42
C TYR A 505 1.62 18.06 -3.51
N TYR A 506 2.21 17.12 -4.26
CA TYR A 506 3.67 16.97 -4.34
C TYR A 506 4.39 18.07 -5.13
N ARG A 507 3.66 18.96 -5.81
CA ARG A 507 4.22 20.18 -6.39
C ARG A 507 4.33 21.35 -5.42
N LEU A 508 3.58 21.32 -4.31
CA LEU A 508 3.77 22.27 -3.22
C LEU A 508 5.19 22.15 -2.65
N GLU A 509 5.73 23.22 -2.09
CA GLU A 509 7.04 23.19 -1.43
C GLU A 509 7.03 22.21 -0.24
N ASP A 510 8.13 21.49 -0.03
CA ASP A 510 8.21 20.34 0.89
C ASP A 510 7.93 20.71 2.35
N PHE A 511 8.55 21.78 2.83
CA PHE A 511 8.32 22.25 4.19
C PHE A 511 6.94 22.83 4.36
N TYR A 512 6.42 23.48 3.33
CA TYR A 512 5.06 23.93 3.35
C TYR A 512 4.08 22.75 3.46
N ARG A 513 4.29 21.64 2.73
CA ARG A 513 3.49 20.41 2.92
C ARG A 513 3.56 19.88 4.34
N VAL A 514 4.74 19.89 4.95
CA VAL A 514 4.94 19.40 6.33
C VAL A 514 4.32 20.35 7.37
N SER A 515 4.50 21.66 7.21
CA SER A 515 4.16 22.69 8.19
C SER A 515 2.71 23.19 8.13
N ALA A 516 2.12 23.30 6.94
CA ALA A 516 0.79 23.85 6.72
C ALA A 516 -0.30 22.98 7.35
N SER A 517 -1.47 23.53 7.66
CA SER A 517 -2.60 22.70 8.11
C SER A 517 -3.21 21.89 6.95
N VAL A 518 -3.94 20.81 7.24
CA VAL A 518 -4.67 20.05 6.20
C VAL A 518 -5.68 20.97 5.49
N GLU A 519 -6.36 21.83 6.24
CA GLU A 519 -7.32 22.80 5.71
C GLU A 519 -6.67 23.76 4.72
N GLU A 520 -5.48 24.27 5.05
CA GLU A 520 -4.72 25.17 4.21
C GLU A 520 -4.29 24.51 2.89
N LEU A 521 -3.71 23.30 2.98
CA LEU A 521 -3.33 22.49 1.82
C LEU A 521 -4.54 22.20 0.92
N VAL A 522 -5.68 21.83 1.52
CA VAL A 522 -6.93 21.57 0.80
C VAL A 522 -7.43 22.83 0.08
N GLN A 523 -7.36 24.01 0.70
CA GLN A 523 -7.78 25.25 0.03
C GLN A 523 -6.86 25.58 -1.15
N GLN A 524 -5.55 25.45 -0.99
CA GLN A 524 -4.60 25.78 -2.05
C GLN A 524 -4.73 24.83 -3.25
N ILE A 525 -4.84 23.53 -3.00
CA ILE A 525 -5.08 22.52 -4.04
C ILE A 525 -6.41 22.78 -4.76
N ARG A 526 -7.48 23.15 -4.02
CA ARG A 526 -8.77 23.54 -4.64
C ARG A 526 -8.61 24.75 -5.56
N MET A 527 -7.91 25.79 -5.10
CA MET A 527 -7.67 26.99 -5.91
C MET A 527 -6.91 26.64 -7.18
N GLY A 528 -5.88 25.77 -7.09
CA GLY A 528 -5.12 25.29 -8.24
C GLY A 528 -5.96 24.52 -9.26
N ILE A 529 -6.73 23.53 -8.81
CA ILE A 529 -7.60 22.72 -9.67
C ILE A 529 -8.70 23.58 -10.32
N ARG A 530 -9.27 24.53 -9.57
CA ARG A 530 -10.25 25.47 -10.13
C ARG A 530 -9.63 26.37 -11.18
N SER A 531 -8.40 26.84 -10.97
CA SER A 531 -7.65 27.65 -11.93
C SER A 531 -7.50 26.90 -13.26
N LEU A 532 -6.98 25.66 -13.23
CA LEU A 532 -6.87 24.82 -14.43
C LEU A 532 -8.22 24.63 -15.15
N ARG A 533 -9.28 24.30 -14.40
CA ARG A 533 -10.62 24.10 -14.99
C ARG A 533 -11.20 25.37 -15.60
N ARG A 534 -10.86 26.54 -15.07
CA ARG A 534 -11.31 27.82 -15.61
C ARG A 534 -10.54 28.16 -16.86
N LEU A 535 -9.21 28.07 -16.85
CA LEU A 535 -8.37 28.32 -18.03
C LEU A 535 -8.74 27.41 -19.20
N ALA A 536 -8.99 26.11 -18.95
CA ALA A 536 -9.43 25.20 -20.00
C ALA A 536 -10.84 25.53 -20.58
N LYS A 537 -11.69 26.24 -19.83
CA LYS A 537 -13.07 26.59 -20.23
C LYS A 537 -13.22 28.01 -20.74
N SER A 538 -12.40 28.94 -20.27
CA SER A 538 -12.45 30.35 -20.61
C SER A 538 -11.36 30.69 -21.61
N GLN A 539 -11.67 31.47 -22.64
CA GLN A 539 -10.66 32.14 -23.46
C GLN A 539 -9.92 33.27 -22.70
N ALA A 540 -10.04 33.33 -21.36
CA ALA A 540 -9.35 34.33 -20.56
C ALA A 540 -7.86 33.97 -20.51
N PRO A 541 -6.95 34.93 -20.78
CA PRO A 541 -5.52 34.67 -20.87
C PRO A 541 -4.86 34.33 -19.53
N PHE A 542 -5.52 34.67 -18.41
CA PHE A 542 -5.08 34.33 -17.07
C PHE A 542 -6.26 34.24 -16.09
N TYR A 543 -6.02 33.61 -14.94
CA TYR A 543 -6.93 33.54 -13.81
C TYR A 543 -6.18 33.87 -12.52
N ILE A 544 -6.79 34.64 -11.63
CA ILE A 544 -6.23 34.93 -10.31
C ILE A 544 -7.29 34.88 -9.23
N GLU A 545 -6.98 34.17 -8.15
CA GLU A 545 -7.81 34.02 -6.96
C GLU A 545 -6.93 34.19 -5.73
N GLY A 546 -7.39 34.95 -4.73
CA GLY A 546 -6.71 35.06 -3.44
C GLY A 546 -7.69 34.91 -2.30
N LYS A 547 -7.25 34.27 -1.21
CA LYS A 547 -8.09 33.97 -0.06
C LYS A 547 -7.27 33.91 1.23
N ASN A 548 -7.79 34.52 2.28
CA ASN A 548 -7.30 34.28 3.63
C ASN A 548 -7.93 33.01 4.20
N VAL A 549 -7.10 32.12 4.74
CA VAL A 549 -7.53 30.88 5.38
C VAL A 549 -7.13 30.96 6.84
N ARG A 550 -8.10 30.79 7.73
CA ARG A 550 -7.86 30.70 9.17
C ARG A 550 -7.91 29.25 9.60
N PHE A 551 -6.97 28.87 10.47
CA PHE A 551 -6.85 27.51 10.98
C PHE A 551 -6.36 27.52 12.43
N GLY A 552 -6.75 26.52 13.21
CA GLY A 552 -6.62 26.50 14.68
C GLY A 552 -7.93 26.88 15.38
N LYS A 553 -7.97 26.73 16.71
CA LYS A 553 -9.11 27.11 17.57
C LYS A 553 -8.64 28.03 18.71
N GLY A 554 -9.40 29.07 19.00
CA GLY A 554 -9.14 29.98 20.13
C GLY A 554 -7.85 30.80 19.97
N ALA A 555 -7.07 30.93 21.05
CA ALA A 555 -5.84 31.74 21.09
C ALA A 555 -4.70 31.25 20.17
N GLY A 556 -4.86 30.11 19.48
CA GLY A 556 -3.92 29.59 18.50
C GLY A 556 -4.37 29.73 17.04
N GLU A 557 -5.41 30.53 16.76
CA GLU A 557 -5.88 30.79 15.40
C GLU A 557 -4.80 31.52 14.59
N ARG A 558 -4.35 30.89 13.51
CA ARG A 558 -3.41 31.47 12.54
C ARG A 558 -4.13 31.76 11.24
N MET A 559 -3.68 32.80 10.54
CA MET A 559 -4.20 33.18 9.23
C MET A 559 -3.06 33.07 8.21
N SER A 560 -3.30 32.36 7.11
CA SER A 560 -2.44 32.39 5.92
C SER A 560 -3.17 33.07 4.78
N THR A 561 -2.43 33.82 3.96
CA THR A 561 -2.95 34.35 2.69
C THR A 561 -2.50 33.43 1.57
N LEU A 562 -3.46 32.84 0.86
CA LEU A 562 -3.20 32.00 -0.30
C LEU A 562 -3.57 32.75 -1.58
N ILE A 563 -2.71 32.71 -2.58
CA ILE A 563 -2.96 33.23 -3.92
C ILE A 563 -2.71 32.11 -4.94
N CYS A 564 -3.57 32.02 -5.93
CA CYS A 564 -3.44 31.14 -7.07
C CYS A 564 -3.48 31.98 -8.34
N ILE A 565 -2.48 31.80 -9.21
CA ILE A 565 -2.38 32.48 -10.50
C ILE A 565 -2.28 31.40 -11.56
N GLY A 566 -3.12 31.42 -12.58
CA GLY A 566 -3.01 30.55 -13.74
C GLY A 566 -2.84 31.37 -15.02
N PHE A 567 -2.01 30.90 -15.94
CA PHE A 567 -1.70 31.57 -17.21
C PHE A 567 -1.16 30.57 -18.26
N ASP A 568 -1.04 31.02 -19.51
CA ASP A 568 -0.44 30.23 -20.61
C ASP A 568 1.04 29.92 -20.32
N PRO A 569 1.51 28.66 -20.50
CA PRO A 569 2.91 28.29 -20.22
C PRO A 569 3.98 29.14 -20.90
N LYS A 570 3.68 29.77 -22.04
CA LYS A 570 4.62 30.60 -22.80
C LYS A 570 4.69 32.05 -22.31
N SER A 571 3.75 32.48 -21.46
CA SER A 571 3.68 33.87 -21.00
C SER A 571 4.82 34.24 -20.03
N PRO A 572 5.41 35.45 -20.15
CA PRO A 572 6.41 35.97 -19.21
C PRO A 572 5.81 36.41 -17.85
N ALA A 573 4.53 36.11 -17.60
CA ALA A 573 3.76 36.43 -16.40
C ALA A 573 4.45 36.12 -15.06
N PHE A 574 5.32 35.10 -15.02
CA PHE A 574 6.02 34.69 -13.80
C PHE A 574 6.93 35.80 -13.23
N THR A 575 7.75 36.41 -14.08
CA THR A 575 8.76 37.39 -13.66
C THR A 575 8.11 38.68 -13.17
N GLY A 576 7.01 39.10 -13.80
CA GLY A 576 6.23 40.26 -13.38
C GLY A 576 5.58 40.07 -11.99
N CYS A 577 5.13 38.86 -11.68
CA CYS A 577 4.55 38.55 -10.36
C CYS A 577 5.60 38.66 -9.24
N LEU A 578 6.85 38.24 -9.46
CA LEU A 578 7.90 38.25 -8.44
C LEU A 578 8.19 39.66 -7.89
N GLY A 579 8.16 40.69 -8.75
CA GLY A 579 8.41 42.07 -8.34
C GLY A 579 7.38 42.64 -7.37
N ILE A 580 6.12 42.21 -7.47
CA ILE A 580 5.04 42.66 -6.55
C ILE A 580 5.16 41.97 -5.19
N LEU A 581 5.72 40.76 -5.18
CA LEU A 581 5.76 39.91 -4.00
C LEU A 581 7.06 40.06 -3.18
N SER A 582 8.00 40.92 -3.61
CA SER A 582 9.31 41.09 -2.98
C SER A 582 9.26 41.57 -1.52
N ASP A 583 8.21 42.31 -1.17
CA ASP A 583 8.04 42.90 0.17
C ASP A 583 7.42 41.92 1.19
N TYR A 584 7.24 40.66 0.81
CA TYR A 584 6.57 39.65 1.61
C TYR A 584 7.42 38.38 1.76
N GLU A 585 7.08 37.59 2.76
CA GLU A 585 7.53 36.20 2.86
C GLU A 585 6.67 35.36 1.92
N VAL A 586 7.29 34.77 0.89
CA VAL A 586 6.59 34.07 -0.18
C VAL A 586 7.03 32.61 -0.23
N THR A 587 6.07 31.71 -0.04
CA THR A 587 6.23 30.32 -0.45
C THR A 587 5.51 30.13 -1.77
N MET A 588 6.24 29.81 -2.84
CA MET A 588 5.66 29.65 -4.17
C MET A 588 5.95 28.27 -4.76
N SER A 589 4.95 27.70 -5.40
CA SER A 589 4.99 26.40 -6.05
C SER A 589 4.38 26.47 -7.43
N LYS A 590 4.97 25.78 -8.41
CA LYS A 590 4.56 25.83 -9.81
C LYS A 590 4.07 24.45 -10.27
N VAL A 591 2.89 24.42 -10.89
CA VAL A 591 2.31 23.25 -11.55
C VAL A 591 2.23 23.56 -13.05
N GLU A 592 3.02 22.86 -13.85
CA GLU A 592 3.06 23.04 -15.30
C GLU A 592 2.36 21.88 -16.00
N ARG A 593 1.50 22.22 -16.95
CA ARG A 593 0.87 21.30 -17.91
C ARG A 593 0.95 21.93 -19.30
N GLU A 594 0.81 21.12 -20.34
CA GLU A 594 0.88 21.59 -21.73
C GLU A 594 -0.07 22.76 -22.03
N GLU A 595 -1.26 22.74 -21.43
CA GLU A 595 -2.32 23.72 -21.67
C GLU A 595 -2.27 24.94 -20.72
N ALA A 596 -1.62 24.82 -19.56
CA ALA A 596 -1.68 25.85 -18.51
C ALA A 596 -0.57 25.70 -17.48
N THR A 597 -0.09 26.84 -16.99
CA THR A 597 0.77 26.94 -15.81
C THR A 597 -0.03 27.52 -14.64
N VAL A 598 0.11 26.92 -13.46
CA VAL A 598 -0.49 27.41 -12.22
C VAL A 598 0.58 27.67 -11.16
N LEU A 599 0.60 28.88 -10.62
CA LEU A 599 1.35 29.27 -9.44
C LEU A 599 0.46 29.20 -8.21
N LEU A 600 0.94 28.50 -7.19
CA LEU A 600 0.34 28.38 -5.89
C LEU A 600 1.24 29.15 -4.93
N ILE A 601 0.69 30.17 -4.28
CA ILE A 601 1.46 31.12 -3.50
C ILE A 601 0.85 31.18 -2.10
N GLN A 602 1.69 31.04 -1.09
CA GLN A 602 1.38 31.39 0.29
C GLN A 602 2.18 32.64 0.63
N LEU A 603 1.47 33.64 1.17
CA LEU A 603 1.99 34.95 1.50
C LEU A 603 1.82 35.21 2.99
N THR A 604 2.91 35.60 3.63
CA THR A 604 2.91 36.13 5.00
C THR A 604 3.70 37.44 5.06
N LYS A 605 3.37 38.23 6.07
CA LYS A 605 4.14 39.39 6.49
C LYS A 605 4.36 39.26 7.99
N ASP A 606 5.63 39.24 8.40
CA ASP A 606 6.02 39.02 9.79
C ASP A 606 5.43 37.71 10.37
N GLY A 607 5.38 36.64 9.56
CA GLY A 607 4.80 35.35 9.94
C GLY A 607 3.27 35.28 10.04
N VAL A 608 2.54 36.34 9.66
CA VAL A 608 1.07 36.38 9.68
C VAL A 608 0.50 36.67 8.29
N GLY A 609 -0.67 36.11 7.98
CA GLY A 609 -1.38 36.41 6.74
C GLY A 609 -1.76 37.90 6.61
N LEU A 610 -1.95 38.34 5.38
CA LEU A 610 -2.32 39.71 5.04
C LEU A 610 -3.74 40.05 5.47
N GLU A 611 -3.95 41.28 5.93
CA GLU A 611 -5.30 41.82 6.11
C GLU A 611 -6.07 41.88 4.79
N ALA A 612 -7.41 41.82 4.86
CA ALA A 612 -8.26 41.76 3.68
C ALA A 612 -8.08 42.95 2.72
N ALA A 613 -7.81 44.14 3.24
CA ALA A 613 -7.54 45.32 2.42
C ALA A 613 -6.23 45.19 1.64
N LYS A 614 -5.17 44.70 2.31
CA LYS A 614 -3.86 44.50 1.68
C LYS A 614 -3.89 43.36 0.66
N LEU A 615 -4.58 42.26 0.95
CA LEU A 615 -4.81 41.20 -0.04
C LEU A 615 -5.51 41.73 -1.30
N ARG A 616 -6.56 42.55 -1.16
CA ARG A 616 -7.24 43.16 -2.31
C ARG A 616 -6.30 44.04 -3.14
N GLN A 617 -5.43 44.81 -2.48
CA GLN A 617 -4.41 45.61 -3.16
C GLN A 617 -3.45 44.73 -3.96
N VAL A 618 -2.86 43.70 -3.34
CA VAL A 618 -1.91 42.77 -3.99
C VAL A 618 -2.57 42.08 -5.19
N LEU A 619 -3.82 41.62 -5.05
CA LEU A 619 -4.54 40.99 -6.17
C LEU A 619 -4.81 41.95 -7.33
N ARG A 620 -5.01 43.24 -7.06
CA ARG A 620 -5.20 44.26 -8.09
C ARG A 620 -3.89 44.51 -8.85
N GLU A 621 -2.79 44.70 -8.12
CA GLU A 621 -1.46 44.90 -8.70
C GLU A 621 -1.03 43.69 -9.56
N LEU A 622 -1.28 42.47 -9.07
CA LEU A 622 -1.01 41.26 -9.84
C LEU A 622 -1.85 41.19 -11.12
N ARG A 623 -3.13 41.59 -11.08
CA ARG A 623 -3.97 41.64 -12.29
C ARG A 623 -3.47 42.63 -13.32
N GLU A 624 -3.08 43.83 -12.88
CA GLU A 624 -2.56 44.88 -13.77
C GLU A 624 -1.26 44.43 -14.44
N THR A 625 -0.33 43.86 -13.67
CA THR A 625 0.92 43.29 -14.23
C THR A 625 0.66 42.14 -15.19
N LEU A 626 -0.21 41.18 -14.84
CA LEU A 626 -0.52 40.06 -15.73
C LEU A 626 -1.18 40.51 -17.04
N ALA A 627 -2.10 41.47 -16.97
CA ALA A 627 -2.70 42.05 -18.17
C ALA A 627 -1.65 42.72 -19.07
N SER A 628 -0.67 43.42 -18.48
CA SER A 628 0.43 44.05 -19.22
C SER A 628 1.39 43.04 -19.86
N CYS A 629 1.61 41.89 -19.24
CA CYS A 629 2.48 40.84 -19.75
C CYS A 629 1.84 40.08 -20.92
N VAL A 630 0.53 39.85 -20.85
CA VAL A 630 -0.23 39.12 -21.88
C VAL A 630 -0.41 39.95 -23.16
N MET A 631 -0.49 41.28 -23.06
CA MET A 631 -0.67 42.18 -24.21
C MET A 631 0.63 42.49 -24.97
N ARG A 632 1.77 41.93 -24.55
CA ARG A 632 3.10 42.13 -25.17
C ARG A 632 3.55 40.95 -26.03
N ASP A 633 2.76 39.88 -26.08
CA ASP A 633 2.83 38.79 -27.07
C ASP A 633 1.76 39.03 -28.15
#